data_AF-A0A415ITY9-F1
#
_entry.id   AF-A0A415ITY9-F1
#
_cell.length_a   1.000
_cell.length_b   1.000
_cell.length_c   1.000
_cell.angle_alpha   90.00
_cell.angle_beta   90.00
_cell.angle_gamma   90.00
#
_symmetry.space_group_name_H-M   'P 1'
#
loop_
_entity.id
_entity.type
_entity.pdbx_description
1 polymer ?
#
loop_
_entity_poly.entity_id
_entity_poly.type
_entity_poly.pdbx_seq_one_letter_code
_entity_poly.pdbx_strand_id
1 'polypeptide(L)'
;MKTLTYLPVNWVNGLKLTSQHFFANQYCQTEALNREAGRSLTSYNYGLGEVLEGIGDNLEIEISGDTMSTLCVRLKSCNAITKGGLPIVYYDGLYGDEKPCATISESGLQAEDSEYMVLISVDPYHLIPVGEPDPEEVPLHHPYVLPSIKLHIVPRNQVNKSFYSQNFLLVAEVCRQGNTYKINHQYIPPVQHSACHDGIKTFISQLARTLQSIKEDVKLIYSRNVADKRRDTLANNTFELCKAFSAFYNSRIFFIEQIALEQPPIYLVQAVNELANGLNSALQSLSETEREQLLQYFYEWTNVTPSEFITKIESLTKLMYDHTNINQSLQTAGAFVTLLSNMFHKMSELEYIGMVRENIIVGDESHETIEAQKKRSWSFIG
;
A
#
# COMPACT_ATOMS: atom_id res chain seq x y z
N MET A 1 18.34 19.25 11.33
CA MET A 1 18.71 20.34 10.40
C MET A 1 20.04 19.98 9.78
N LYS A 2 20.15 19.92 8.45
CA LYS A 2 21.42 19.67 7.77
C LYS A 2 22.32 20.90 7.96
N THR A 3 23.57 20.69 8.35
CA THR A 3 24.58 21.77 8.41
C THR A 3 24.84 22.25 6.99
N LEU A 4 24.86 23.57 6.76
CA LEU A 4 25.23 24.14 5.46
C LEU A 4 26.67 23.72 5.16
N THR A 5 26.87 23.01 4.05
CA THR A 5 28.19 22.48 3.68
C THR A 5 28.87 23.39 2.66
N TYR A 6 28.10 23.96 1.73
CA TYR A 6 28.61 24.83 0.68
C TYR A 6 28.09 26.26 0.89
N LEU A 7 29.02 27.20 1.05
CA LEU A 7 28.71 28.61 1.29
C LEU A 7 28.89 29.43 0.02
N PRO A 8 28.16 30.56 -0.13
CA PRO A 8 28.35 31.47 -1.24
C PRO A 8 29.78 31.99 -1.33
N VAL A 9 30.29 32.10 -2.55
CA VAL A 9 31.60 32.73 -2.81
C VAL A 9 31.51 34.23 -2.54
N ASN A 10 32.43 34.75 -1.73
CA ASN A 10 32.56 36.18 -1.51
C ASN A 10 33.32 36.85 -2.67
N TRP A 11 32.58 37.43 -3.62
CA TRP A 11 33.14 38.09 -4.80
C TRP A 11 33.64 39.50 -4.46
N VAL A 12 34.91 39.76 -4.73
CA VAL A 12 35.54 41.08 -4.53
C VAL A 12 36.30 41.54 -5.77
N ASN A 13 36.32 42.85 -6.03
CA ASN A 13 37.05 43.41 -7.15
C ASN A 13 38.55 43.07 -7.06
N GLY A 14 39.12 42.59 -8.16
CA GLY A 14 40.52 42.17 -8.22
C GLY A 14 40.80 40.74 -7.74
N LEU A 15 39.77 39.96 -7.38
CA LEU A 15 39.92 38.53 -7.08
C LEU A 15 40.47 37.76 -8.30
N LYS A 16 41.52 36.96 -8.10
CA LYS A 16 42.03 36.05 -9.13
C LYS A 16 41.12 34.82 -9.23
N LEU A 17 40.46 34.66 -10.38
CA LEU A 17 39.54 33.56 -10.63
C LEU A 17 40.28 32.23 -10.75
N THR A 18 39.70 31.19 -10.16
CA THR A 18 40.14 29.79 -10.27
C THR A 18 38.92 28.91 -10.46
N SER A 19 39.11 27.71 -11.01
CA SER A 19 38.04 26.71 -11.17
C SER A 19 37.28 26.42 -9.88
N GLN A 20 37.97 26.45 -8.72
CA GLN A 20 37.37 26.24 -7.41
C GLN A 20 36.25 27.24 -7.08
N HIS A 21 36.36 28.50 -7.52
CA HIS A 21 35.31 29.49 -7.28
C HIS A 21 34.02 29.13 -8.05
N PHE A 22 34.16 28.61 -9.27
CA PHE A 22 33.01 28.18 -10.07
C PHE A 22 32.35 26.93 -9.48
N PHE A 23 33.14 25.92 -9.07
CA PHE A 23 32.62 24.73 -8.41
C PHE A 23 31.96 25.05 -7.07
N ALA A 24 32.59 25.90 -6.24
CA ALA A 24 32.00 26.32 -4.96
C ALA A 24 30.66 27.04 -5.16
N ASN A 25 30.58 27.92 -6.17
CA ASN A 25 29.34 28.60 -6.52
C ASN A 25 28.26 27.61 -7.03
N GLN A 26 28.64 26.67 -7.89
CA GLN A 26 27.72 25.63 -8.39
C GLN A 26 27.21 24.75 -7.24
N TYR A 27 28.08 24.25 -6.37
CA TYR A 27 27.69 23.41 -5.24
C TYR A 27 26.81 24.15 -4.25
N CYS A 28 27.08 25.44 -3.99
CA CYS A 28 26.20 26.28 -3.18
C CYS A 28 24.80 26.41 -3.79
N GLN A 29 24.70 26.61 -5.11
CA GLN A 29 23.42 26.70 -5.82
C GLN A 29 22.67 25.35 -5.80
N THR A 30 23.36 24.25 -6.07
CA THR A 30 22.81 22.88 -5.99
C THR A 30 22.32 22.57 -4.58
N GLU A 31 23.09 22.89 -3.53
CA GLU A 31 22.66 22.69 -2.13
C GLU A 31 21.41 23.53 -1.81
N ALA A 32 21.34 24.78 -2.28
CA ALA A 32 20.19 25.64 -2.08
C ALA A 32 18.93 25.10 -2.76
N LEU A 33 19.01 24.64 -4.01
CA LEU A 33 17.89 24.05 -4.75
C LEU A 33 17.40 22.75 -4.10
N ASN A 34 18.32 21.84 -3.76
CA ASN A 34 17.99 20.59 -3.08
C ASN A 34 17.33 20.84 -1.72
N ARG A 35 17.77 21.87 -1.00
CA ARG A 35 17.17 22.26 0.28
C ARG A 35 15.77 22.84 0.09
N GLU A 36 15.55 23.63 -0.95
CA GLU A 36 14.22 24.17 -1.25
C GLU A 36 13.25 23.04 -1.63
N ALA A 37 13.68 22.12 -2.49
CA ALA A 37 12.91 20.91 -2.80
C ALA A 37 12.60 20.09 -1.54
N GLY A 38 13.57 19.93 -0.64
CA GLY A 38 13.37 19.23 0.64
C GLY A 38 12.45 19.95 1.63
N ARG A 39 12.20 21.27 1.50
CA ARG A 39 11.32 22.02 2.42
C ARG A 39 9.84 21.72 2.21
N SER A 40 9.42 21.42 0.98
CA SER A 40 8.04 21.03 0.67
C SER A 40 7.76 19.55 0.97
N LEU A 41 8.81 18.78 1.28
CA LEU A 41 8.69 17.38 1.66
C LEU A 41 8.26 17.22 3.12
N THR A 42 7.40 16.24 3.31
CA THR A 42 6.91 15.68 4.55
C THR A 42 7.43 14.24 4.66
N SER A 43 7.06 13.53 5.72
CA SER A 43 7.38 12.10 5.83
C SER A 43 6.58 11.20 4.88
N TYR A 44 5.70 11.76 4.03
CA TYR A 44 4.69 10.99 3.28
C TYR A 44 4.56 11.36 1.80
N ASN A 45 5.32 12.32 1.29
CA ASN A 45 5.25 12.79 -0.10
C ASN A 45 6.63 12.79 -0.79
N TYR A 46 7.45 11.78 -0.49
CA TYR A 46 8.73 11.56 -1.17
C TYR A 46 8.72 10.20 -1.88
N GLY A 47 9.71 9.95 -2.73
CA GLY A 47 9.82 8.71 -3.51
C GLY A 47 9.44 8.90 -4.96
N LEU A 48 8.81 7.90 -5.56
CA LEU A 48 8.47 7.93 -7.00
C LEU A 48 7.60 9.13 -7.34
N GLY A 49 7.97 9.82 -8.41
CA GLY A 49 7.24 10.93 -9.00
C GLY A 49 6.38 10.51 -10.18
N GLU A 50 5.95 11.49 -10.97
CA GLU A 50 5.18 11.25 -12.18
C GLU A 50 6.01 10.57 -13.27
N VAL A 51 5.31 9.95 -14.21
CA VAL A 51 5.92 9.45 -15.45
C VAL A 51 6.43 10.65 -16.25
N LEU A 52 7.70 10.60 -16.64
CA LEU A 52 8.27 11.61 -17.52
C LEU A 52 7.86 11.33 -18.96
N GLU A 53 7.43 12.36 -19.68
CA GLU A 53 7.00 12.23 -21.08
C GLU A 53 8.10 11.62 -21.95
N GLY A 54 7.74 10.59 -22.72
CA GLY A 54 8.64 9.93 -23.68
C GLY A 54 9.67 8.95 -23.09
N ILE A 55 9.71 8.77 -21.76
CA ILE A 55 10.72 7.93 -21.09
C ILE A 55 10.16 6.55 -20.67
N GLY A 56 8.83 6.40 -20.61
CA GLY A 56 8.17 5.17 -20.17
C GLY A 56 7.82 5.21 -18.69
N ASP A 57 7.83 4.08 -17.98
CA ASP A 57 7.45 4.02 -16.58
C ASP A 57 8.36 4.89 -15.68
N ASN A 58 7.79 5.41 -14.59
CA ASN A 58 8.52 6.24 -13.61
C ASN A 58 9.55 5.45 -12.78
N LEU A 59 9.48 4.12 -12.80
CA LEU A 59 10.48 3.21 -12.27
C LEU A 59 10.45 1.91 -13.07
N GLU A 60 11.56 1.58 -13.71
CA GLU A 60 11.78 0.30 -14.34
C GLU A 60 13.09 -0.31 -13.85
N ILE A 61 13.02 -1.54 -13.34
CA ILE A 61 14.15 -2.31 -12.84
C ILE A 61 14.18 -3.65 -13.56
N GLU A 62 15.32 -3.98 -14.12
CA GLU A 62 15.57 -5.27 -14.76
C GLU A 62 16.35 -6.18 -13.80
N ILE A 63 15.91 -7.42 -13.67
CA ILE A 63 16.67 -8.47 -13.00
C ILE A 63 17.18 -9.45 -14.04
N SER A 64 18.48 -9.72 -13.97
CA SER A 64 19.15 -10.77 -14.74
C SER A 64 19.88 -11.71 -13.78
N GLY A 65 20.09 -12.95 -14.22
CA GLY A 65 20.65 -14.01 -13.39
C GLY A 65 19.59 -14.76 -12.58
N ASP A 66 19.78 -16.07 -12.52
CA ASP A 66 18.90 -17.04 -11.85
C ASP A 66 19.46 -17.48 -10.49
N THR A 67 20.77 -17.40 -10.30
CA THR A 67 21.47 -17.77 -9.05
C THR A 67 21.95 -16.55 -8.29
N MET A 68 22.34 -16.72 -7.02
CA MET A 68 22.88 -15.62 -6.21
C MET A 68 24.15 -15.00 -6.75
N SER A 69 25.07 -15.82 -7.24
CA SER A 69 26.34 -15.35 -7.81
C SER A 69 26.18 -14.67 -9.16
N THR A 70 25.05 -14.90 -9.86
CA THR A 70 24.76 -14.30 -11.17
C THR A 70 23.71 -13.19 -11.11
N LEU A 71 23.07 -12.98 -9.96
CA LEU A 71 22.02 -11.97 -9.79
C LEU A 71 22.58 -10.56 -10.01
N CYS A 72 22.01 -9.88 -11.00
CA CYS A 72 22.30 -8.49 -11.33
C CYS A 72 20.98 -7.73 -11.47
N VAL A 73 20.81 -6.71 -10.63
CA VAL A 73 19.69 -5.77 -10.68
C VAL A 73 20.17 -4.51 -11.37
N ARG A 74 19.48 -4.08 -12.42
CA ARG A 74 19.83 -2.91 -13.24
C ARG A 74 18.69 -1.91 -13.28
N LEU A 75 19.03 -0.63 -13.18
CA LEU A 75 18.07 0.47 -13.33
C LEU A 75 17.88 0.77 -14.82
N LYS A 76 16.62 0.87 -15.26
CA LYS A 76 16.26 1.22 -16.65
C LYS A 76 15.71 2.64 -16.75
N SER A 77 14.83 2.99 -15.82
CA SER A 77 14.31 4.35 -15.65
C SER A 77 14.00 4.61 -14.18
N CYS A 78 14.10 5.87 -13.78
CA CYS A 78 13.61 6.34 -12.48
C CYS A 78 13.32 7.84 -12.54
N ASN A 79 12.16 8.25 -12.06
CA ASN A 79 11.86 9.62 -11.67
C ASN A 79 11.37 9.64 -10.22
N ALA A 80 12.18 10.19 -9.33
CA ALA A 80 11.89 10.18 -7.90
C ALA A 80 12.56 11.32 -7.15
N ILE A 81 12.17 11.49 -5.88
CA ILE A 81 12.85 12.38 -4.94
C ILE A 81 13.13 11.62 -3.64
N THR A 82 14.36 11.74 -3.14
CA THR A 82 14.72 11.18 -1.83
C THR A 82 14.01 11.96 -0.71
N LYS A 83 13.89 11.36 0.48
CA LYS A 83 13.38 12.08 1.67
C LYS A 83 14.28 13.27 2.07
N GLY A 84 15.53 13.30 1.61
CA GLY A 84 16.45 14.44 1.77
C GLY A 84 16.23 15.60 0.79
N GLY A 85 15.31 15.48 -0.18
CA GLY A 85 15.06 16.50 -1.19
C GLY A 85 15.97 16.43 -2.41
N LEU A 86 16.72 15.33 -2.59
CA LEU A 86 17.56 15.12 -3.77
C LEU A 86 16.75 14.47 -4.89
N PRO A 87 16.63 15.10 -6.08
CA PRO A 87 15.97 14.51 -7.23
C PRO A 87 16.81 13.38 -7.81
N ILE A 88 16.12 12.35 -8.30
CA ILE A 88 16.67 11.21 -9.03
C ILE A 88 15.93 11.15 -10.35
N VAL A 89 16.64 11.47 -11.44
CA VAL A 89 16.15 11.32 -12.80
C VAL A 89 17.16 10.48 -13.55
N TYR A 90 16.75 9.30 -14.01
CA TYR A 90 17.58 8.36 -14.75
C TYR A 90 16.77 7.72 -15.88
N TYR A 91 17.39 7.60 -17.05
CA TYR A 91 17.02 6.67 -18.11
C TYR A 91 18.22 6.49 -19.04
N ASP A 92 18.29 5.36 -19.75
CA ASP A 92 19.45 4.99 -20.58
C ASP A 92 19.81 6.11 -21.60
N GLY A 93 18.83 6.81 -22.17
CA GLY A 93 19.07 7.92 -23.10
C GLY A 93 19.67 9.19 -22.48
N LEU A 94 19.59 9.36 -21.16
CA LEU A 94 20.13 10.53 -20.45
C LEU A 94 21.56 10.30 -19.95
N TYR A 95 21.87 9.09 -19.53
CA TYR A 95 23.18 8.71 -18.95
C TYR A 95 24.07 7.92 -19.92
N GLY A 96 23.54 7.48 -21.06
CA GLY A 96 24.28 6.75 -22.08
C GLY A 96 24.80 5.39 -21.56
N ASP A 97 26.11 5.27 -21.45
CA ASP A 97 26.77 4.02 -21.03
C ASP A 97 26.78 3.80 -19.51
N GLU A 98 26.52 4.85 -18.74
CA GLU A 98 26.43 4.77 -17.28
C GLU A 98 25.12 4.09 -16.89
N LYS A 99 25.22 2.79 -16.60
CA LYS A 99 24.09 1.90 -16.30
C LYS A 99 24.18 1.40 -14.86
N PRO A 100 23.52 2.06 -13.89
CA PRO A 100 23.54 1.66 -12.50
C PRO A 100 23.08 0.21 -12.35
N CYS A 101 23.97 -0.63 -11.82
CA CYS A 101 23.69 -2.03 -11.54
C CYS A 101 24.24 -2.42 -10.16
N ALA A 102 23.64 -3.45 -9.58
CA ALA A 102 24.08 -4.02 -8.31
C ALA A 102 23.98 -5.53 -8.34
N THR A 103 24.94 -6.19 -7.69
CA THR A 103 24.97 -7.64 -7.49
C THR A 103 25.02 -7.95 -6.00
N ILE A 104 24.61 -9.15 -5.61
CA ILE A 104 24.71 -9.58 -4.21
C ILE A 104 26.12 -10.13 -3.99
N SER A 105 26.84 -9.54 -3.04
CA SER A 105 28.18 -10.03 -2.68
C SER A 105 28.08 -11.38 -1.96
N GLU A 106 28.90 -12.36 -2.35
CA GLU A 106 28.93 -13.71 -1.75
C GLU A 106 29.21 -13.73 -0.24
N SER A 107 29.84 -12.67 0.30
CA SER A 107 30.11 -12.50 1.73
C SER A 107 28.87 -12.17 2.58
N GLY A 108 27.73 -11.89 1.94
CA GLY A 108 26.45 -11.57 2.57
C GLY A 108 25.54 -12.78 2.84
N LEU A 109 26.11 -13.99 2.92
CA LEU A 109 25.40 -15.26 3.19
C LEU A 109 24.41 -15.09 4.35
N GLN A 110 23.13 -15.01 4.00
CA GLN A 110 22.03 -15.14 4.94
C GLN A 110 21.12 -16.31 4.53
N ALA A 111 20.24 -16.70 5.45
CA ALA A 111 19.41 -17.91 5.38
C ALA A 111 18.62 -18.05 4.07
N GLU A 112 18.13 -19.26 3.79
CA GLU A 112 17.51 -19.62 2.51
C GLU A 112 16.29 -18.77 2.11
N ASP A 113 15.61 -18.12 3.07
CA ASP A 113 14.43 -17.26 2.89
C ASP A 113 14.74 -15.74 2.93
N SER A 114 15.95 -15.34 2.55
CA SER A 114 16.35 -13.92 2.64
C SER A 114 15.60 -13.03 1.63
N GLU A 115 14.88 -12.03 2.15
CA GLU A 115 14.32 -10.91 1.39
C GLU A 115 15.37 -9.81 1.26
N TYR A 116 15.49 -9.24 0.05
CA TYR A 116 16.43 -8.16 -0.23
C TYR A 116 15.70 -6.88 -0.62
N MET A 117 16.25 -5.74 -0.23
CA MET A 117 15.77 -4.42 -0.62
C MET A 117 16.75 -3.80 -1.62
N VAL A 118 16.19 -3.20 -2.66
CA VAL A 118 16.93 -2.44 -3.68
C VAL A 118 16.83 -0.96 -3.34
N LEU A 119 17.98 -0.30 -3.27
CA LEU A 119 18.09 1.13 -3.02
C LEU A 119 18.77 1.84 -4.19
N ILE A 120 18.29 3.04 -4.49
CA ILE A 120 19.00 4.00 -5.33
C ILE A 120 19.69 5.01 -4.43
N SER A 121 20.97 5.29 -4.67
CA SER A 121 21.67 6.42 -4.06
C SER A 121 22.01 7.47 -5.10
N VAL A 122 21.89 8.74 -4.73
CA VAL A 122 22.31 9.87 -5.58
C VAL A 122 23.37 10.71 -4.87
N ASP A 123 24.41 11.10 -5.60
CA ASP A 123 25.39 12.08 -5.16
C ASP A 123 25.37 13.30 -6.10
N PRO A 124 24.80 14.43 -5.67
CA PRO A 124 24.70 15.64 -6.50
C PRO A 124 26.04 16.36 -6.69
N TYR A 125 27.10 15.95 -5.98
CA TYR A 125 28.41 16.59 -6.03
C TYR A 125 29.44 15.73 -6.78
N HIS A 126 29.15 14.45 -7.00
CA HIS A 126 29.90 13.59 -7.90
C HIS A 126 29.24 13.57 -9.28
N LEU A 127 29.80 14.34 -10.21
CA LEU A 127 29.21 14.60 -11.51
C LEU A 127 29.79 13.69 -12.60
N ILE A 128 28.92 13.14 -13.42
CA ILE A 128 29.22 12.24 -14.54
C ILE A 128 29.03 13.02 -15.86
N PRO A 129 29.99 12.97 -16.79
CA PRO A 129 29.86 13.60 -18.11
C PRO A 129 28.80 12.92 -18.97
N VAL A 130 27.93 13.70 -19.64
CA VAL A 130 26.86 13.19 -20.51
C VAL A 130 26.63 14.10 -21.74
N GLY A 131 25.86 13.59 -22.70
CA GLY A 131 25.57 14.27 -23.96
C GLY A 131 26.57 13.93 -25.07
N GLU A 132 26.15 14.11 -26.31
CA GLU A 132 27.01 13.84 -27.48
C GLU A 132 28.06 14.95 -27.62
N PRO A 133 29.36 14.62 -27.67
CA PRO A 133 30.41 15.60 -27.93
C PRO A 133 30.25 16.28 -29.30
N ASP A 134 30.44 17.60 -29.35
CA ASP A 134 30.49 18.35 -30.61
C ASP A 134 31.86 18.12 -31.29
N PRO A 135 31.91 17.52 -32.50
CA PRO A 135 33.17 17.28 -33.21
C PRO A 135 33.99 18.54 -33.50
N GLU A 136 33.35 19.71 -33.54
CA GLU A 136 34.02 20.99 -33.79
C GLU A 136 34.61 21.63 -32.52
N GLU A 137 34.28 21.11 -31.34
CA GLU A 137 34.77 21.62 -30.07
C GLU A 137 36.14 21.02 -29.69
N VAL A 138 37.08 21.89 -29.26
CA VAL A 138 38.45 21.49 -28.90
C VAL A 138 38.80 22.01 -27.50
N PRO A 139 39.15 21.11 -26.56
CA PRO A 139 39.24 19.66 -26.70
C PRO A 139 37.85 19.02 -26.82
N LEU A 140 37.77 17.91 -27.56
CA LEU A 140 36.55 17.11 -27.63
C LEU A 140 36.19 16.61 -26.22
N HIS A 141 34.97 16.90 -25.78
CA HIS A 141 34.47 16.50 -24.47
C HIS A 141 32.93 16.39 -24.47
N HIS A 142 32.38 15.78 -23.42
CA HIS A 142 30.94 15.76 -23.21
C HIS A 142 30.45 17.15 -22.77
N PRO A 143 29.39 17.69 -23.38
CA PRO A 143 28.95 19.07 -23.14
C PRO A 143 28.26 19.28 -21.78
N TYR A 144 27.75 18.22 -21.16
CA TYR A 144 26.94 18.32 -19.95
C TYR A 144 27.42 17.37 -18.85
N VAL A 145 26.90 17.58 -17.64
CA VAL A 145 27.17 16.74 -16.48
C VAL A 145 25.91 16.48 -15.66
N LEU A 146 25.80 15.29 -15.08
CA LEU A 146 24.67 14.88 -14.22
C LEU A 146 25.14 14.22 -12.91
N PRO A 147 24.33 14.24 -11.84
CA PRO A 147 24.63 13.55 -10.59
C PRO A 147 24.90 12.05 -10.76
N SER A 148 25.83 11.50 -9.99
CA SER A 148 26.06 10.06 -9.96
C SER A 148 24.92 9.32 -9.28
N ILE A 149 24.43 8.26 -9.93
CA ILE A 149 23.37 7.38 -9.44
C ILE A 149 23.94 5.97 -9.31
N LYS A 150 23.67 5.31 -8.19
CA LYS A 150 24.10 3.92 -7.95
C LYS A 150 22.96 3.08 -7.40
N LEU A 151 22.93 1.81 -7.78
CA LEU A 151 22.08 0.80 -7.18
C LEU A 151 22.81 0.07 -6.06
N HIS A 152 22.04 -0.34 -5.05
CA HIS A 152 22.50 -1.15 -3.94
C HIS A 152 21.47 -2.23 -3.66
N ILE A 153 21.94 -3.43 -3.30
CA ILE A 153 21.08 -4.51 -2.81
C ILE A 153 21.53 -4.83 -1.40
N VAL A 154 20.59 -4.81 -0.46
CA VAL A 154 20.88 -5.09 0.95
C VAL A 154 19.85 -6.08 1.51
N PRO A 155 20.24 -7.00 2.42
CA PRO A 155 19.29 -7.83 3.13
C PRO A 155 18.29 -6.98 3.92
N ARG A 156 17.01 -7.35 3.90
CA ARG A 156 15.92 -6.58 4.53
C ARG A 156 16.16 -6.35 6.03
N ASN A 157 16.73 -7.32 6.73
CA ASN A 157 17.03 -7.21 8.17
C ASN A 157 18.19 -6.25 8.49
N GLN A 158 19.01 -5.86 7.50
CA GLN A 158 20.08 -4.89 7.65
C GLN A 158 19.62 -3.46 7.29
N VAL A 159 18.38 -3.29 6.83
CA VAL A 159 17.83 -1.98 6.48
C VAL A 159 17.52 -1.17 7.72
N ASN A 160 18.46 -0.31 8.11
CA ASN A 160 18.23 0.74 9.10
C ASN A 160 17.62 2.00 8.44
N LYS A 161 16.28 2.07 8.43
CA LYS A 161 15.48 3.16 7.84
C LYS A 161 15.89 4.56 8.31
N SER A 162 16.50 4.69 9.49
CA SER A 162 16.92 5.99 10.05
C SER A 162 18.08 6.60 9.26
N PHE A 163 18.99 5.79 8.72
CA PHE A 163 20.21 6.25 8.05
C PHE A 163 20.10 6.32 6.51
N TYR A 164 19.17 5.58 5.91
CA TYR A 164 18.95 5.58 4.45
C TYR A 164 18.04 6.71 3.96
N SER A 165 17.71 7.69 4.80
CA SER A 165 16.67 8.68 4.46
C SER A 165 17.17 9.92 3.70
N GLN A 166 18.48 10.20 3.66
CA GLN A 166 18.96 11.45 3.05
C GLN A 166 19.27 11.32 1.56
N ASN A 167 20.19 10.42 1.21
CA ASN A 167 20.69 10.28 -0.15
C ASN A 167 20.22 8.99 -0.83
N PHE A 168 19.45 8.16 -0.12
CA PHE A 168 18.96 6.88 -0.62
C PHE A 168 17.45 6.89 -0.75
N LEU A 169 16.95 6.04 -1.65
CA LEU A 169 15.54 5.75 -1.83
C LEU A 169 15.37 4.24 -1.99
N LEU A 170 14.46 3.64 -1.22
CA LEU A 170 14.04 2.25 -1.43
C LEU A 170 13.07 2.19 -2.60
N VAL A 171 13.33 1.32 -3.57
CA VAL A 171 12.56 1.29 -4.83
C VAL A 171 11.97 -0.08 -5.16
N ALA A 172 12.58 -1.16 -4.69
CA ALA A 172 12.06 -2.50 -4.94
C ALA A 172 12.44 -3.47 -3.81
N GLU A 173 11.73 -4.58 -3.80
CA GLU A 173 12.00 -5.74 -2.97
C GLU A 173 12.25 -6.93 -3.90
N VAL A 174 13.27 -7.73 -3.60
CA VAL A 174 13.62 -8.94 -4.34
C VAL A 174 13.45 -10.12 -3.41
N CYS A 175 12.61 -11.06 -3.82
CA CYS A 175 12.32 -12.28 -3.08
C CYS A 175 12.87 -13.48 -3.82
N ARG A 176 13.27 -14.49 -3.07
CA ARG A 176 13.56 -15.81 -3.61
C ARG A 176 12.25 -16.56 -3.86
N GLN A 177 12.06 -17.05 -5.08
CA GLN A 177 10.97 -17.96 -5.44
C GLN A 177 11.58 -19.26 -5.97
N GLY A 178 11.60 -20.28 -5.10
CA GLY A 178 12.29 -21.54 -5.36
C GLY A 178 13.81 -21.32 -5.49
N ASN A 179 14.37 -21.61 -6.66
CA ASN A 179 15.80 -21.40 -6.94
C ASN A 179 16.10 -20.08 -7.66
N THR A 180 15.09 -19.26 -7.97
CA THR A 180 15.26 -18.01 -8.74
C THR A 180 14.94 -16.79 -7.90
N TYR A 181 15.51 -15.65 -8.27
CA TYR A 181 15.22 -14.35 -7.66
C TYR A 181 14.30 -13.54 -8.56
N LYS A 182 13.28 -12.92 -7.96
CA LYS A 182 12.30 -12.11 -8.68
C LYS A 182 11.95 -10.85 -7.91
N ILE A 183 11.58 -9.80 -8.66
CA ILE A 183 11.01 -8.58 -8.09
C ILE A 183 9.66 -8.94 -7.45
N ASN A 184 9.46 -8.50 -6.21
CA ASN A 184 8.15 -8.53 -5.57
C ASN A 184 7.30 -7.38 -6.11
N HIS A 185 6.44 -7.66 -7.10
CA HIS A 185 5.53 -6.67 -7.68
C HIS A 185 4.41 -6.22 -6.72
N GLN A 186 4.25 -6.85 -5.56
CA GLN A 186 3.34 -6.37 -4.51
C GLN A 186 3.98 -5.28 -3.65
N TYR A 187 5.31 -5.15 -3.68
CA TYR A 187 5.98 -4.06 -2.99
C TYR A 187 5.61 -2.73 -3.63
N ILE A 188 5.14 -1.80 -2.81
CA ILE A 188 4.85 -0.43 -3.22
C ILE A 188 5.93 0.46 -2.59
N PRO A 189 6.87 1.03 -3.38
CA PRO A 189 7.87 1.94 -2.86
C PRO A 189 7.23 3.24 -2.34
N PRO A 190 7.98 4.08 -1.61
CA PRO A 190 7.58 5.45 -1.32
C PRO A 190 7.15 6.17 -2.61
N VAL A 191 6.06 6.94 -2.53
CA VAL A 191 5.50 7.70 -3.67
C VAL A 191 5.14 9.11 -3.22
N GLN A 192 5.31 10.08 -4.11
CA GLN A 192 4.96 11.48 -3.83
C GLN A 192 3.44 11.66 -3.71
N HIS A 193 2.68 11.00 -4.61
CA HIS A 193 1.22 10.95 -4.58
C HIS A 193 0.73 9.60 -5.13
N SER A 194 -0.53 9.27 -4.88
CA SER A 194 -1.10 7.95 -5.18
C SER A 194 -1.10 7.61 -6.67
N ALA A 195 -1.16 8.60 -7.57
CA ALA A 195 -1.13 8.37 -9.01
C ALA A 195 0.21 7.81 -9.53
N CYS A 196 1.31 7.96 -8.78
CA CYS A 196 2.65 7.49 -9.15
C CYS A 196 2.80 5.96 -9.13
N HIS A 197 1.79 5.19 -8.73
CA HIS A 197 1.90 3.73 -8.68
C HIS A 197 0.57 3.04 -9.02
N ASP A 198 0.61 2.10 -9.96
CA ASP A 198 -0.58 1.42 -10.48
C ASP A 198 -1.34 0.63 -9.42
N GLY A 199 -0.63 -0.08 -8.53
CA GLY A 199 -1.26 -0.80 -7.43
C GLY A 199 -2.14 0.08 -6.52
N ILE A 200 -1.76 1.35 -6.33
CA ILE A 200 -2.55 2.30 -5.52
C ILE A 200 -3.75 2.80 -6.31
N LYS A 201 -3.59 3.10 -7.60
CA LYS A 201 -4.68 3.47 -8.52
C LYS A 201 -5.75 2.37 -8.59
N THR A 202 -5.32 1.11 -8.70
CA THR A 202 -6.22 -0.04 -8.68
C THR A 202 -6.93 -0.16 -7.34
N PHE A 203 -6.21 -0.01 -6.22
CA PHE A 203 -6.81 -0.04 -4.88
C PHE A 203 -7.87 1.05 -4.69
N ILE A 204 -7.60 2.30 -5.08
CA ILE A 204 -8.58 3.41 -5.02
C ILE A 204 -9.83 3.07 -5.82
N SER A 205 -9.67 2.59 -7.06
CA SER A 205 -10.79 2.21 -7.93
C SER A 205 -11.61 1.04 -7.38
N GLN A 206 -10.96 0.09 -6.71
CA GLN A 206 -11.65 -1.03 -6.03
C GLN A 206 -12.38 -0.52 -4.79
N LEU A 207 -11.72 0.29 -3.96
CA LEU A 207 -12.29 0.88 -2.75
C LEU A 207 -13.56 1.67 -3.07
N ALA A 208 -13.53 2.58 -4.05
CA ALA A 208 -14.69 3.37 -4.45
C ALA A 208 -15.87 2.48 -4.87
N ARG A 209 -15.62 1.46 -5.69
CA ARG A 209 -16.65 0.49 -6.12
C ARG A 209 -17.23 -0.30 -4.95
N THR A 210 -16.39 -0.78 -4.03
CA THR A 210 -16.85 -1.52 -2.85
C THR A 210 -17.69 -0.63 -1.93
N LEU A 211 -17.26 0.61 -1.69
CA LEU A 211 -18.04 1.57 -0.91
C LEU A 211 -19.39 1.90 -1.56
N GLN A 212 -19.43 2.02 -2.89
CA GLN A 212 -20.70 2.18 -3.62
C GLN A 212 -21.61 0.97 -3.44
N SER A 213 -21.07 -0.25 -3.52
CA SER A 213 -21.85 -1.48 -3.28
C SER A 213 -22.46 -1.48 -1.89
N ILE A 214 -21.66 -1.20 -0.86
CA ILE A 214 -22.13 -1.12 0.53
C ILE A 214 -23.21 -0.04 0.65
N LYS A 215 -23.11 1.07 -0.06
CA LYS A 215 -24.13 2.13 -0.04
C LYS A 215 -25.48 1.65 -0.58
N GLU A 216 -25.49 0.84 -1.64
CA GLU A 216 -26.72 0.20 -2.15
C GLU A 216 -27.25 -0.87 -1.19
N ASP A 217 -26.37 -1.68 -0.60
CA ASP A 217 -26.75 -2.68 0.41
C ASP A 217 -27.42 -1.99 1.62
N VAL A 218 -26.85 -0.88 2.12
CA VAL A 218 -27.43 -0.07 3.19
C VAL A 218 -28.82 0.44 2.83
N LYS A 219 -29.03 0.91 1.60
CA LYS A 219 -30.33 1.37 1.11
C LYS A 219 -31.36 0.23 1.11
N LEU A 220 -30.97 -0.97 0.68
CA LEU A 220 -31.81 -2.15 0.72
C LEU A 220 -32.19 -2.52 2.16
N ILE A 221 -31.21 -2.55 3.08
CA ILE A 221 -31.43 -2.80 4.51
C ILE A 221 -32.48 -1.84 5.06
N TYR A 222 -32.37 -0.53 4.80
CA TYR A 222 -33.39 0.44 5.24
C TYR A 222 -34.76 0.17 4.62
N SER A 223 -34.82 -0.03 3.30
CA SER A 223 -36.09 -0.20 2.57
C SER A 223 -36.92 -1.37 3.09
N ARG A 224 -36.27 -2.45 3.51
CA ARG A 224 -36.92 -3.67 3.99
C ARG A 224 -37.34 -3.59 5.45
N ASN A 225 -36.64 -2.81 6.27
CA ASN A 225 -36.76 -2.89 7.73
C ASN A 225 -37.43 -1.67 8.39
N VAL A 226 -37.42 -0.49 7.75
CA VAL A 226 -37.91 0.74 8.41
C VAL A 226 -39.40 0.68 8.73
N ALA A 227 -40.19 0.14 7.81
CA ALA A 227 -41.65 0.02 7.93
C ALA A 227 -42.12 -1.41 8.25
N ASP A 228 -41.19 -2.35 8.48
CA ASP A 228 -41.55 -3.72 8.85
C ASP A 228 -42.10 -3.75 10.27
N LYS A 229 -43.25 -4.42 10.45
CA LYS A 229 -43.92 -4.54 11.76
C LYS A 229 -43.13 -5.42 12.74
N ARG A 230 -42.23 -6.27 12.25
CA ARG A 230 -41.35 -7.17 13.01
C ARG A 230 -40.05 -6.48 13.47
N ARG A 231 -39.84 -5.22 13.11
CA ARG A 231 -38.65 -4.44 13.49
C ARG A 231 -38.45 -4.45 15.01
N ASP A 232 -37.26 -4.84 15.42
CA ASP A 232 -36.87 -5.00 16.81
C ASP A 232 -35.58 -4.20 17.14
N THR A 233 -35.01 -4.49 18.32
CA THR A 233 -33.74 -3.89 18.76
C THR A 233 -32.58 -4.24 17.84
N LEU A 234 -32.54 -5.46 17.29
CA LEU A 234 -31.48 -5.91 16.40
C LEU A 234 -31.46 -5.13 15.08
N ALA A 235 -32.63 -4.88 14.51
CA ALA A 235 -32.80 -4.02 13.35
C ALA A 235 -32.34 -2.58 13.65
N ASN A 236 -32.69 -2.04 14.84
CA ASN A 236 -32.25 -0.71 15.27
C ASN A 236 -30.72 -0.62 15.43
N ASN A 237 -30.10 -1.62 16.03
CA ASN A 237 -28.65 -1.68 16.22
C ASN A 237 -27.90 -1.80 14.88
N THR A 238 -28.46 -2.56 13.94
CA THR A 238 -27.96 -2.63 12.56
C THR A 238 -28.04 -1.26 11.88
N PHE A 239 -29.12 -0.49 12.11
CA PHE A 239 -29.23 0.86 11.58
C PHE A 239 -28.16 1.81 12.13
N GLU A 240 -27.71 1.66 13.37
CA GLU A 240 -26.60 2.50 13.89
C GLU A 240 -25.31 2.30 13.09
N LEU A 241 -24.99 1.07 12.68
CA LEU A 241 -23.86 0.81 11.77
C LEU A 241 -24.12 1.37 10.37
N CYS A 242 -25.34 1.22 9.83
CA CYS A 242 -25.72 1.82 8.54
C CYS A 242 -25.60 3.35 8.54
N LYS A 243 -25.95 4.01 9.66
CA LYS A 243 -25.80 5.46 9.84
C LYS A 243 -24.33 5.85 9.86
N ALA A 244 -23.50 5.15 10.65
CA ALA A 244 -22.06 5.41 10.71
C ALA A 244 -21.40 5.27 9.33
N PHE A 245 -21.70 4.20 8.59
CA PHE A 245 -21.22 4.02 7.22
C PHE A 245 -21.72 5.14 6.29
N SER A 246 -23.02 5.49 6.36
CA SER A 246 -23.59 6.54 5.50
C SER A 246 -22.97 7.91 5.75
N ALA A 247 -22.70 8.24 7.02
CA ALA A 247 -22.02 9.48 7.39
C ALA A 247 -20.60 9.53 6.81
N PHE A 248 -19.83 8.45 6.96
CA PHE A 248 -18.53 8.32 6.33
C PHE A 248 -18.61 8.48 4.82
N TYR A 249 -19.44 7.68 4.16
CA TYR A 249 -19.56 7.66 2.70
C TYR A 249 -19.86 9.06 2.16
N ASN A 250 -20.86 9.75 2.72
CA ASN A 250 -21.25 11.09 2.29
C ASN A 250 -20.13 12.14 2.47
N SER A 251 -19.25 11.94 3.46
CA SER A 251 -18.16 12.88 3.77
C SER A 251 -16.86 12.59 2.99
N ARG A 252 -16.62 11.34 2.57
CA ARG A 252 -15.31 10.91 2.02
C ARG A 252 -15.34 10.42 0.58
N ILE A 253 -16.50 10.07 0.01
CA ILE A 253 -16.52 9.50 -1.35
C ILE A 253 -15.94 10.43 -2.40
N PHE A 254 -16.26 11.74 -2.36
CA PHE A 254 -15.70 12.72 -3.30
C PHE A 254 -14.17 12.80 -3.20
N PHE A 255 -13.62 12.77 -1.99
CA PHE A 255 -12.17 12.74 -1.80
C PHE A 255 -11.56 11.48 -2.42
N ILE A 256 -12.13 10.30 -2.16
CA ILE A 256 -11.63 9.02 -2.67
C ILE A 256 -11.64 8.98 -4.20
N GLU A 257 -12.71 9.47 -4.82
CA GLU A 257 -12.89 9.41 -6.27
C GLU A 257 -12.12 10.50 -7.04
N GLN A 258 -12.01 11.70 -6.48
CA GLN A 258 -11.54 12.87 -7.23
C GLN A 258 -10.18 13.40 -6.76
N ILE A 259 -9.83 13.21 -5.49
CA ILE A 259 -8.66 13.88 -4.87
C ILE A 259 -7.57 12.89 -4.50
N ALA A 260 -7.92 11.66 -4.13
CA ALA A 260 -6.97 10.70 -3.55
C ALA A 260 -5.75 10.41 -4.45
N LEU A 261 -5.92 10.46 -5.77
CA LEU A 261 -4.84 10.26 -6.74
C LEU A 261 -3.74 11.33 -6.66
N GLU A 262 -4.11 12.56 -6.36
CA GLU A 262 -3.19 13.70 -6.24
C GLU A 262 -2.56 13.80 -4.85
N GLN A 263 -3.02 12.99 -3.91
CA GLN A 263 -2.57 13.03 -2.52
C GLN A 263 -1.65 11.85 -2.17
N PRO A 264 -0.74 12.04 -1.22
CA PRO A 264 -0.04 10.96 -0.54
C PRO A 264 -0.97 9.83 -0.08
N PRO A 265 -0.58 8.54 -0.22
CA PRO A 265 -1.43 7.41 0.15
C PRO A 265 -1.85 7.37 1.64
N ILE A 266 -1.12 8.06 2.52
CA ILE A 266 -1.50 8.18 3.93
C ILE A 266 -2.91 8.78 4.10
N TYR A 267 -3.32 9.72 3.26
CA TYR A 267 -4.65 10.34 3.36
C TYR A 267 -5.77 9.37 2.97
N LEU A 268 -5.49 8.45 2.05
CA LEU A 268 -6.41 7.35 1.73
C LEU A 268 -6.55 6.38 2.91
N VAL A 269 -5.42 6.01 3.53
CA VAL A 269 -5.41 5.16 4.74
C VAL A 269 -6.13 5.85 5.89
N GLN A 270 -5.95 7.16 6.06
CA GLN A 270 -6.68 7.97 7.04
C GLN A 270 -8.20 7.89 6.80
N ALA A 271 -8.66 8.05 5.56
CA ALA A 271 -10.09 7.96 5.27
C ALA A 271 -10.66 6.58 5.69
N VAL A 272 -9.99 5.48 5.38
CA VAL A 272 -10.46 4.15 5.80
C VAL A 272 -10.37 3.95 7.32
N ASN A 273 -9.36 4.53 7.97
CA ASN A 273 -9.25 4.55 9.44
C ASN A 273 -10.42 5.31 10.09
N GLU A 274 -10.87 6.42 9.51
CA GLU A 274 -12.04 7.17 9.99
C GLU A 274 -13.33 6.35 9.88
N LEU A 275 -13.51 5.56 8.80
CA LEU A 275 -14.62 4.60 8.71
C LEU A 275 -14.57 3.58 9.84
N ALA A 276 -13.39 2.99 10.11
CA ALA A 276 -13.22 2.03 11.20
C ALA A 276 -13.55 2.66 12.57
N ASN A 277 -13.08 3.89 12.83
CA ASN A 277 -13.41 4.63 14.05
C ASN A 277 -14.90 4.96 14.17
N GLY A 278 -15.55 5.35 13.08
CA GLY A 278 -16.99 5.61 13.05
C GLY A 278 -17.81 4.37 13.40
N LEU A 279 -17.46 3.22 12.83
CA LEU A 279 -18.11 1.94 13.14
C LEU A 279 -17.81 1.47 14.57
N ASN A 280 -16.57 1.63 15.04
CA ASN A 280 -16.20 1.32 16.42
C ASN A 280 -17.02 2.15 17.42
N SER A 281 -17.19 3.45 17.14
CA SER A 281 -17.99 4.35 17.97
C SER A 281 -19.46 3.95 18.00
N ALA A 282 -20.02 3.55 16.86
CA ALA A 282 -21.39 3.06 16.78
C ALA A 282 -21.59 1.74 17.57
N LEU A 283 -20.62 0.83 17.55
CA LEU A 283 -20.67 -0.39 18.37
C LEU A 283 -20.57 -0.07 19.87
N GLN A 284 -19.76 0.91 20.25
CA GLN A 284 -19.58 1.33 21.64
C GLN A 284 -20.77 2.09 22.21
N SER A 285 -21.62 2.67 21.36
CA SER A 285 -22.87 3.29 21.82
C SER A 285 -23.97 2.31 22.18
N LEU A 286 -23.83 1.02 21.81
CA LEU A 286 -24.76 -0.04 22.19
C LEU A 286 -24.46 -0.54 23.60
N SER A 287 -25.48 -1.05 24.32
CA SER A 287 -25.22 -1.79 25.56
C SER A 287 -24.42 -3.07 25.26
N GLU A 288 -23.71 -3.60 26.27
CA GLU A 288 -22.87 -4.79 26.10
C GLU A 288 -23.67 -5.99 25.57
N THR A 289 -24.89 -6.19 26.10
CA THR A 289 -25.81 -7.25 25.67
C THR A 289 -26.28 -7.07 24.23
N GLU A 290 -26.63 -5.84 23.84
CA GLU A 290 -27.10 -5.52 22.49
C GLU A 290 -25.98 -5.68 21.45
N ARG A 291 -24.77 -5.29 21.82
CA ARG A 291 -23.58 -5.45 20.98
C ARG A 291 -23.27 -6.92 20.75
N GLU A 292 -23.28 -7.74 21.79
CA GLU A 292 -23.02 -9.17 21.68
C GLU A 292 -24.08 -9.87 20.81
N GLN A 293 -25.36 -9.56 21.02
CA GLN A 293 -26.46 -10.06 20.20
C GLN A 293 -26.31 -9.67 18.72
N LEU A 294 -25.94 -8.41 18.44
CA LEU A 294 -25.71 -7.93 17.06
C LEU A 294 -24.56 -8.69 16.39
N LEU A 295 -23.44 -8.83 17.07
CA LEU A 295 -22.27 -9.51 16.52
C LEU A 295 -22.52 -11.00 16.32
N GLN A 296 -23.23 -11.63 17.25
CA GLN A 296 -23.64 -13.03 17.13
C GLN A 296 -24.58 -13.24 15.94
N TYR A 297 -25.51 -12.31 15.73
CA TYR A 297 -26.39 -12.35 14.56
C TYR A 297 -25.62 -12.24 13.25
N PHE A 298 -24.66 -11.31 13.15
CA PHE A 298 -23.81 -11.23 11.97
C PHE A 298 -23.00 -12.50 11.74
N TYR A 299 -22.49 -13.12 12.80
CA TYR A 299 -21.79 -14.39 12.72
C TYR A 299 -22.66 -15.51 12.11
N GLU A 300 -23.93 -15.64 12.54
CA GLU A 300 -24.85 -16.67 12.02
C GLU A 300 -25.07 -16.60 10.50
N TRP A 301 -25.00 -15.40 9.92
CA TRP A 301 -25.25 -15.16 8.50
C TRP A 301 -23.99 -15.06 7.65
N THR A 302 -22.88 -14.60 8.22
CA THR A 302 -21.63 -14.28 7.48
C THR A 302 -20.48 -15.23 7.79
N ASN A 303 -20.59 -16.05 8.85
CA ASN A 303 -19.51 -16.82 9.46
C ASN A 303 -18.31 -15.98 9.97
N VAL A 304 -18.45 -14.65 10.05
CA VAL A 304 -17.44 -13.75 10.62
C VAL A 304 -17.62 -13.72 12.12
N THR A 305 -16.61 -14.19 12.86
CA THR A 305 -16.72 -14.22 14.34
C THR A 305 -16.73 -12.80 14.92
N PRO A 306 -17.39 -12.57 16.08
CA PRO A 306 -17.32 -11.28 16.76
C PRO A 306 -15.87 -10.80 16.99
N SER A 307 -14.99 -11.73 17.39
CA SER A 307 -13.57 -11.44 17.60
C SER A 307 -12.86 -11.00 16.32
N GLU A 308 -13.13 -11.66 15.19
CA GLU A 308 -12.53 -11.29 13.91
C GLU A 308 -12.92 -9.88 13.48
N PHE A 309 -14.22 -9.54 13.57
CA PHE A 309 -14.70 -8.21 13.20
C PHE A 309 -14.07 -7.11 14.06
N ILE A 310 -14.07 -7.29 15.38
CA ILE A 310 -13.44 -6.34 16.31
C ILE A 310 -11.94 -6.22 16.05
N THR A 311 -11.24 -7.35 15.82
CA THR A 311 -9.80 -7.34 15.54
C THR A 311 -9.48 -6.58 14.25
N LYS A 312 -10.31 -6.69 13.21
CA LYS A 312 -10.12 -5.94 11.96
C LYS A 312 -10.32 -4.44 12.16
N ILE A 313 -11.33 -4.03 12.93
CA ILE A 313 -11.49 -2.61 13.33
C ILE A 313 -10.26 -2.13 14.10
N GLU A 314 -9.81 -2.90 15.09
CA GLU A 314 -8.65 -2.55 15.91
C GLU A 314 -7.36 -2.44 15.11
N SER A 315 -7.13 -3.36 14.15
CA SER A 315 -5.94 -3.33 13.30
C SER A 315 -5.83 -2.06 12.48
N LEU A 316 -6.96 -1.44 12.12
CA LEU A 316 -6.98 -0.16 11.40
C LEU A 316 -6.88 1.03 12.33
N THR A 317 -7.64 1.04 13.43
CA THR A 317 -7.65 2.17 14.38
C THR A 317 -6.28 2.38 15.02
N LYS A 318 -5.50 1.31 15.21
CA LYS A 318 -4.13 1.31 15.76
C LYS A 318 -3.04 1.29 14.67
N LEU A 319 -3.41 1.45 13.40
CA LEU A 319 -2.47 1.35 12.28
C LEU A 319 -1.42 2.47 12.36
N MET A 320 -0.16 2.08 12.32
CA MET A 320 0.97 3.00 12.19
C MET A 320 1.43 3.00 10.73
N TYR A 321 1.21 4.12 10.04
CA TYR A 321 1.55 4.24 8.63
C TYR A 321 3.08 4.27 8.44
N ASP A 322 3.56 3.41 7.55
CA ASP A 322 4.96 3.37 7.14
C ASP A 322 5.06 3.64 5.63
N HIS A 323 5.59 4.81 5.27
CA HIS A 323 5.72 5.22 3.88
C HIS A 323 6.72 4.36 3.09
N THR A 324 7.58 3.59 3.77
CA THR A 324 8.49 2.62 3.12
C THR A 324 7.83 1.27 2.87
N ASN A 325 6.63 1.05 3.41
CA ASN A 325 5.83 -0.16 3.25
C ASN A 325 4.34 0.18 3.11
N ILE A 326 4.01 0.88 2.02
CA ILE A 326 2.65 1.36 1.75
C ILE A 326 1.68 0.19 1.58
N ASN A 327 2.12 -0.88 0.91
CA ASN A 327 1.31 -2.06 0.62
C ASN A 327 0.70 -2.68 1.89
N GLN A 328 1.46 -2.80 2.99
CA GLN A 328 0.95 -3.32 4.26
C GLN A 328 -0.26 -2.53 4.78
N SER A 329 -0.22 -1.21 4.66
CA SER A 329 -1.31 -0.34 5.10
C SER A 329 -2.54 -0.51 4.20
N LEU A 330 -2.34 -0.57 2.88
CA LEU A 330 -3.42 -0.79 1.92
C LEU A 330 -4.06 -2.17 2.05
N GLN A 331 -3.28 -3.22 2.31
CA GLN A 331 -3.79 -4.57 2.57
C GLN A 331 -4.66 -4.60 3.83
N THR A 332 -4.24 -3.92 4.90
CA THR A 332 -5.02 -3.83 6.14
C THR A 332 -6.35 -3.10 5.90
N ALA A 333 -6.30 -1.98 5.17
CA ALA A 333 -7.48 -1.22 4.77
C ALA A 333 -8.44 -2.02 3.87
N GLY A 334 -7.91 -2.67 2.84
CA GLY A 334 -8.68 -3.49 1.91
C GLY A 334 -9.34 -4.68 2.60
N ALA A 335 -8.61 -5.40 3.47
CA ALA A 335 -9.17 -6.53 4.19
C ALA A 335 -10.37 -6.14 5.07
N PHE A 336 -10.30 -4.98 5.72
CA PHE A 336 -11.42 -4.45 6.51
C PHE A 336 -12.63 -4.09 5.64
N VAL A 337 -12.42 -3.35 4.55
CA VAL A 337 -13.52 -2.91 3.68
C VAL A 337 -14.18 -4.12 3.00
N THR A 338 -13.41 -5.13 2.60
CA THR A 338 -13.96 -6.39 2.07
C THR A 338 -14.79 -7.12 3.12
N LEU A 339 -14.31 -7.23 4.35
CA LEU A 339 -15.09 -7.82 5.45
C LEU A 339 -16.41 -7.09 5.66
N LEU A 340 -16.35 -5.76 5.71
CA LEU A 340 -17.51 -4.89 5.86
C LEU A 340 -18.50 -5.09 4.71
N SER A 341 -18.00 -5.14 3.48
CA SER A 341 -18.83 -5.40 2.29
C SER A 341 -19.58 -6.71 2.40
N ASN A 342 -18.90 -7.80 2.78
CA ASN A 342 -19.53 -9.11 2.92
C ASN A 342 -20.63 -9.08 3.98
N MET A 343 -20.40 -8.38 5.10
CA MET A 343 -21.39 -8.27 6.18
C MET A 343 -22.63 -7.49 5.73
N PHE A 344 -22.46 -6.28 5.19
CA PHE A 344 -23.58 -5.45 4.73
C PHE A 344 -24.35 -6.10 3.58
N HIS A 345 -23.63 -6.71 2.64
CA HIS A 345 -24.26 -7.41 1.54
C HIS A 345 -25.16 -8.54 2.06
N LYS A 346 -24.67 -9.37 2.98
CA LYS A 346 -25.47 -10.45 3.57
C LYS A 346 -26.70 -9.94 4.31
N MET A 347 -26.56 -8.86 5.08
CA MET A 347 -27.69 -8.23 5.78
C MET A 347 -28.73 -7.66 4.80
N SER A 348 -28.28 -7.20 3.63
CA SER A 348 -29.17 -6.68 2.59
C SER A 348 -29.96 -7.76 1.86
N GLU A 349 -29.50 -9.02 1.87
CA GLU A 349 -30.20 -10.15 1.24
C GLU A 349 -31.42 -10.61 2.04
N LEU A 350 -31.43 -10.38 3.35
CA LEU A 350 -32.50 -10.80 4.25
C LEU A 350 -33.82 -10.09 3.95
N GLU A 351 -34.94 -10.80 4.14
CA GLU A 351 -36.27 -10.20 4.01
C GLU A 351 -36.46 -9.10 5.08
N TYR A 352 -36.02 -9.37 6.31
CA TYR A 352 -35.89 -8.40 7.40
C TYR A 352 -34.78 -8.84 8.36
N ILE A 353 -34.24 -7.91 9.14
CA ILE A 353 -33.28 -8.14 10.21
C ILE A 353 -34.04 -8.67 11.44
N GLY A 354 -33.53 -9.75 12.04
CA GLY A 354 -34.23 -10.50 13.09
C GLY A 354 -34.73 -11.87 12.61
N MET A 355 -34.56 -12.19 11.32
CA MET A 355 -34.78 -13.54 10.81
C MET A 355 -33.82 -14.54 11.44
N VAL A 356 -34.36 -15.62 12.00
CA VAL A 356 -33.58 -16.77 12.48
C VAL A 356 -33.28 -17.68 11.29
N ARG A 357 -32.04 -18.15 11.18
CA ARG A 357 -31.63 -19.07 10.12
C ARG A 357 -32.28 -20.45 10.36
N GLU A 358 -33.15 -20.89 9.44
CA GLU A 358 -33.69 -22.24 9.48
C GLU A 358 -32.56 -23.25 9.17
N ASN A 359 -32.10 -23.97 10.19
CA ASN A 359 -31.25 -25.13 9.98
C ASN A 359 -32.14 -26.25 9.43
N ILE A 360 -32.14 -26.46 8.11
CA ILE A 360 -32.70 -27.68 7.52
C ILE A 360 -31.77 -28.83 7.93
N ILE A 361 -32.08 -29.45 9.08
CA ILE A 361 -31.55 -30.75 9.44
C ILE A 361 -32.31 -31.73 8.55
N VAL A 362 -31.65 -32.21 7.49
CA VAL A 362 -32.11 -33.41 6.78
C VAL A 362 -31.90 -34.56 7.76
N GLY A 363 -32.91 -34.82 8.58
CA GLY A 363 -33.00 -36.09 9.29
C GLY A 363 -33.19 -37.16 8.22
N ASP A 364 -32.19 -38.03 8.06
CA ASP A 364 -32.40 -39.33 7.44
C ASP A 364 -33.47 -40.04 8.27
N GLU A 365 -34.74 -39.94 7.85
CA GLU A 365 -35.79 -40.82 8.32
C GLU A 365 -35.50 -42.20 7.74
N SER A 366 -34.64 -42.97 8.43
CA SER A 366 -34.65 -44.41 8.30
C SER A 366 -36.00 -44.90 8.81
N HIS A 367 -36.94 -45.09 7.88
CA HIS A 367 -38.17 -45.83 8.12
C HIS A 367 -37.85 -47.21 8.72
N GLU A 368 -38.06 -47.35 10.03
CA GLU A 368 -38.18 -48.67 10.65
C GLU A 368 -39.48 -49.32 10.20
N THR A 369 -39.40 -50.28 9.29
CA THR A 369 -40.46 -51.30 9.13
C THR A 369 -40.28 -52.37 10.21
N ILE A 370 -40.91 -52.15 11.36
CA ILE A 370 -41.18 -53.22 12.33
C ILE A 370 -42.35 -54.04 11.78
N GLU A 371 -42.05 -55.15 11.09
CA GLU A 371 -43.04 -56.18 10.80
C GLU A 371 -43.35 -56.98 12.08
N ALA A 372 -44.54 -56.78 12.61
CA ALA A 372 -45.12 -57.58 13.68
C ALA A 372 -45.47 -59.00 13.16
N GLN A 373 -44.59 -59.97 13.39
CA GLN A 373 -44.95 -61.39 13.27
C GLN A 373 -45.97 -61.78 14.36
N LYS A 374 -47.22 -61.94 13.93
CA LYS A 374 -48.29 -62.60 14.70
C LYS A 374 -47.90 -64.04 15.02
N LYS A 375 -47.68 -64.34 16.30
CA LYS A 375 -47.78 -65.72 16.82
C LYS A 375 -49.23 -66.21 16.67
N ARG A 376 -49.43 -67.27 15.88
CA ARG A 376 -50.56 -68.19 15.99
C ARG A 376 -50.05 -69.63 15.86
N SER A 377 -50.09 -70.36 16.97
CA SER A 377 -50.67 -71.71 17.06
C SER A 377 -50.06 -72.44 18.26
N TRP A 378 -50.91 -72.80 19.22
CA TRP A 378 -50.65 -73.87 20.17
C TRP A 378 -51.44 -75.09 19.71
N SER A 379 -50.78 -76.25 19.62
CA SER A 379 -51.47 -77.55 19.75
C SER A 379 -50.53 -78.59 20.38
N PHE A 380 -50.86 -78.88 21.63
CA PHE A 380 -50.77 -80.12 22.43
C PHE A 380 -49.65 -81.14 22.20
N ILE A 381 -48.91 -81.35 23.31
CA ILE A 381 -48.46 -82.62 23.91
C ILE A 381 -48.49 -83.84 22.99
N GLY A 382 -47.29 -84.32 22.69
CA GLY A 382 -46.96 -85.62 22.12
C GLY A 382 -45.46 -85.75 22.01
#